data_AF-A0A0D2YEF3-F1
#
_entry.id   AF-A0A0D2YEF3-F1
#
_cell.length_a   1.000
_cell.length_b   1.000
_cell.length_c   1.000
_cell.angle_alpha   90.00
_cell.angle_beta   90.00
_cell.angle_gamma   90.00
#
_symmetry.space_group_name_H-M   'P 1'
#
loop_
_entity.id
_entity.type
_entity.pdbx_description
1 polymer ?
#
loop_
_entity_poly.entity_id
_entity_poly.type
_entity_poly.pdbx_seq_one_letter_code
_entity_poly.pdbx_strand_id
1 'polypeptide(L)'
;MPSTTVRFLSLGAFFLCKASAHGHVSEVLINDKSYCGHDPTKVPYGPQPESITWTNGAKDNGFVISTASALSSPDIICHLNATNGHLTADVTAGATITVRWSDWPEAHWGPVLDYMARCPNDDCTAVDKTKLKFFKIDEMGQLTRGTVPGKPGYWANNKLRDEDFSWNITIPAKLAPGSYVLRHEIIALHAGGAEGTTQMYPQCINLFIKVMALHSLMACLRRIYILLRIRVCCIMFLWMSGVMQSTSSRDLQ
;
A
#
# COMPACT_ATOMS: atom_id res chain seq x y z
N MET A 1 -21.58 50.26 -57.72
CA MET A 1 -21.11 50.16 -56.32
C MET A 1 -20.91 48.67 -56.03
N PRO A 2 -19.68 48.17 -55.77
CA PRO A 2 -19.48 46.77 -55.45
C PRO A 2 -19.79 46.52 -53.97
N SER A 3 -20.53 45.45 -53.69
CA SER A 3 -20.90 45.01 -52.35
C SER A 3 -19.79 44.13 -51.77
N THR A 4 -19.05 44.65 -50.80
CA THR A 4 -18.02 43.92 -50.04
C THR A 4 -18.68 43.06 -48.96
N THR A 5 -18.68 41.74 -49.16
CA THR A 5 -19.12 40.78 -48.13
C THR A 5 -17.93 40.41 -47.26
N VAL A 6 -17.90 40.89 -46.01
CA VAL A 6 -16.86 40.55 -45.03
C VAL A 6 -17.20 39.19 -44.42
N ARG A 7 -16.37 38.17 -44.69
CA ARG A 7 -16.46 36.86 -44.03
C ARG A 7 -15.62 36.89 -42.75
N PHE A 8 -16.27 36.79 -41.60
CA PHE A 8 -15.60 36.55 -40.32
C PHE A 8 -15.17 35.08 -40.26
N LEU A 9 -13.86 34.83 -40.28
CA LEU A 9 -13.31 33.53 -39.88
C LEU A 9 -13.32 33.47 -38.35
N SER A 10 -14.26 32.70 -37.79
CA SER A 10 -14.24 32.31 -36.38
C SER A 10 -13.13 31.27 -36.16
N LEU A 11 -11.97 31.70 -35.64
CA LEU A 11 -10.97 30.78 -35.09
C LEU A 11 -11.53 30.18 -33.79
N GLY A 12 -12.00 28.94 -33.87
CA GLY A 12 -12.38 28.16 -32.69
C GLY A 12 -11.14 27.85 -31.84
N ALA A 13 -11.17 28.22 -30.57
CA ALA A 13 -10.17 27.79 -29.60
C ALA A 13 -10.31 26.28 -29.38
N PHE A 14 -9.41 25.49 -29.97
CA PHE A 14 -9.27 24.09 -29.63
C PHE A 14 -8.74 23.99 -28.20
N PHE A 15 -9.63 23.72 -27.24
CA PHE A 15 -9.24 23.21 -25.93
C PHE A 15 -8.59 21.84 -26.15
N LEU A 16 -7.27 21.81 -26.26
CA LEU A 16 -6.48 20.59 -26.14
C LEU A 16 -6.65 20.10 -24.70
N CYS A 17 -7.60 19.20 -24.48
CA CYS A 17 -7.66 18.44 -23.24
C CYS A 17 -6.35 17.66 -23.15
N LYS A 18 -5.45 18.07 -22.24
CA LYS A 18 -4.26 17.30 -21.93
C LYS A 18 -4.75 16.01 -21.27
N ALA A 19 -4.94 14.96 -22.07
CA ALA A 19 -5.09 13.62 -21.51
C ALA A 19 -3.77 13.30 -20.82
N SER A 20 -3.77 13.24 -19.48
CA SER A 20 -2.64 12.70 -18.76
C SER A 20 -2.57 11.22 -19.13
N ALA A 21 -1.50 10.82 -19.83
CA ALA A 21 -1.36 9.44 -20.28
C ALA A 21 -1.01 8.48 -19.13
N HIS A 22 -0.89 8.97 -17.90
CA HIS A 22 -0.48 8.23 -16.72
C HIS A 22 -0.91 8.95 -15.43
N GLY A 23 -0.86 8.28 -14.27
CA GLY A 23 -1.26 8.85 -12.99
C GLY A 23 -0.36 8.46 -11.82
N HIS A 24 -0.67 9.00 -10.66
CA HIS A 24 -0.06 8.70 -9.36
C HIS A 24 -1.16 8.58 -8.29
N VAL A 25 -0.83 8.07 -7.10
CA VAL A 25 -1.77 8.07 -5.97
C VAL A 25 -1.88 9.50 -5.43
N SER A 26 -3.03 10.14 -5.69
CA SER A 26 -3.31 11.53 -5.34
C SER A 26 -3.89 11.68 -3.93
N GLU A 27 -4.55 10.64 -3.42
CA GLU A 27 -5.17 10.65 -2.10
C GLU A 27 -5.19 9.24 -1.50
N VAL A 28 -5.05 9.17 -0.18
CA VAL A 28 -5.30 7.96 0.61
C VAL A 28 -6.38 8.28 1.65
N LEU A 29 -7.45 7.49 1.66
CA LEU A 29 -8.56 7.58 2.60
C LEU A 29 -8.45 6.46 3.63
N ILE A 30 -8.45 6.83 4.91
CA ILE A 30 -8.33 5.91 6.03
C ILE A 30 -9.35 6.31 7.08
N ASN A 31 -10.43 5.52 7.21
CA ASN A 31 -11.63 5.93 7.95
C ASN A 31 -12.14 7.29 7.42
N ASP A 32 -12.45 8.25 8.30
CA ASP A 32 -12.92 9.59 7.94
C ASP A 32 -11.79 10.59 7.63
N LYS A 33 -10.54 10.11 7.46
CA LYS A 33 -9.38 10.98 7.18
C LYS A 33 -8.92 10.83 5.73
N SER A 34 -8.72 11.97 5.08
CA SER A 34 -8.04 12.08 3.79
C SER A 34 -6.59 12.54 3.98
N TYR A 35 -5.68 11.89 3.27
CA TYR A 35 -4.26 12.22 3.20
C TYR A 35 -3.90 12.54 1.75
N CYS A 36 -3.46 13.77 1.48
CA CYS A 36 -2.96 14.14 0.16
C CYS A 36 -1.71 13.33 -0.18
N GLY A 37 -1.68 12.75 -1.39
CA GLY A 37 -0.51 12.07 -1.93
C GLY A 37 0.55 13.04 -2.47
N HIS A 38 1.76 12.52 -2.65
CA HIS A 38 2.84 13.22 -3.34
C HIS A 38 2.51 13.34 -4.83
N ASP A 39 2.50 14.57 -5.34
CA ASP A 39 2.32 14.85 -6.77
C ASP A 39 3.69 15.09 -7.41
N PRO A 40 4.27 14.10 -8.11
CA PRO A 40 5.59 14.25 -8.71
C PRO A 40 5.61 15.27 -9.86
N THR A 41 4.46 15.56 -10.46
CA THR A 41 4.32 16.55 -11.54
C THR A 41 4.41 17.98 -11.02
N LYS A 42 4.10 18.20 -9.73
CA LYS A 42 4.14 19.53 -9.11
C LYS A 42 5.48 19.90 -8.48
N VAL A 43 6.38 18.92 -8.28
CA VAL A 43 7.72 19.15 -7.69
C VAL A 43 8.51 20.28 -8.38
N PRO A 44 8.52 20.42 -9.73
CA PRO A 44 9.23 21.51 -10.39
C PRO A 44 8.66 22.92 -10.10
N TYR A 45 7.44 23.01 -9.57
CA TYR A 45 6.72 24.27 -9.39
C TYR A 45 6.66 24.75 -7.93
N GLY A 46 7.17 23.97 -6.98
CA GLY A 46 7.26 24.36 -5.57
C GLY A 46 7.30 23.18 -4.60
N PRO A 47 7.55 23.46 -3.31
CA PRO A 47 7.53 22.44 -2.27
C PRO A 47 6.14 21.80 -2.19
N GLN A 48 6.12 20.48 -2.03
CA GLN A 48 4.90 19.72 -1.77
C GLN A 48 4.68 19.60 -0.25
N PRO A 49 3.42 19.51 0.21
CA PRO A 49 3.14 19.24 1.62
C PRO A 49 3.70 17.88 2.04
N GLU A 50 4.03 17.75 3.32
CA GLU A 50 4.41 16.46 3.89
C GLU A 50 3.26 15.46 3.77
N SER A 51 3.59 14.21 3.45
CA SER A 51 2.61 13.16 3.19
C SER A 51 3.04 11.83 3.79
N ILE A 52 2.06 10.95 3.97
CA ILE A 52 2.27 9.52 4.26
C ILE A 52 2.73 8.75 3.02
N THR A 53 2.47 9.28 1.82
CA THR A 53 2.96 8.69 0.57
C THR A 53 4.42 9.07 0.35
N TRP A 54 5.19 8.18 -0.24
CA TRP A 54 6.60 8.42 -0.56
C TRP A 54 6.75 9.43 -1.69
N THR A 55 7.79 10.25 -1.62
CA THR A 55 8.13 11.09 -2.77
C THR A 55 8.69 10.22 -3.89
N ASN A 56 8.57 10.67 -5.13
CA ASN A 56 9.24 10.04 -6.26
C ASN A 56 9.54 11.05 -7.38
N GLY A 57 10.42 10.64 -8.28
CA GLY A 57 10.95 11.43 -9.39
C GLY A 57 10.22 11.29 -10.73
N ALA A 58 9.04 10.65 -10.78
CA ALA A 58 8.28 10.46 -12.02
C ALA A 58 7.48 11.70 -12.41
N LYS A 59 8.20 12.78 -12.76
CA LYS A 59 7.63 14.12 -13.03
C LYS A 59 6.66 14.16 -14.21
N ASP A 60 6.66 13.13 -15.04
CA ASP A 60 5.80 12.90 -16.20
C ASP A 60 4.65 11.92 -15.90
N ASN A 61 4.41 11.56 -14.63
CA ASN A 61 3.59 10.43 -14.21
C ASN A 61 4.07 9.08 -14.81
N GLY A 62 5.33 8.98 -15.22
CA GLY A 62 5.88 7.80 -15.86
C GLY A 62 6.00 6.57 -14.95
N PHE A 63 6.78 5.60 -15.40
CA PHE A 63 6.84 4.25 -14.83
C PHE A 63 8.27 3.77 -14.62
N VAL A 64 8.41 2.67 -13.89
CA VAL A 64 9.62 1.83 -13.96
C VAL A 64 9.41 0.80 -15.06
N ILE A 65 10.32 0.75 -16.04
CA ILE A 65 10.22 -0.20 -17.15
C ILE A 65 10.65 -1.61 -16.72
N SER A 66 10.09 -2.63 -17.33
CA SER A 66 10.36 -4.05 -17.04
C SER A 66 11.63 -4.64 -17.65
N THR A 67 12.68 -3.84 -17.89
CA THR A 67 13.99 -4.41 -18.27
C THR A 67 14.63 -5.08 -17.05
N ALA A 68 15.44 -6.12 -17.25
CA ALA A 68 16.17 -6.76 -16.16
C ALA A 68 16.96 -5.76 -15.30
N SER A 69 17.60 -4.75 -15.91
CA SER A 69 18.35 -3.71 -15.20
C SER A 69 17.45 -2.85 -14.30
N ALA A 70 16.31 -2.39 -14.81
CA ALA A 70 15.38 -1.56 -14.06
C ALA A 70 14.69 -2.35 -12.92
N LEU A 71 14.35 -3.61 -13.15
CA LEU A 71 13.78 -4.48 -12.11
C LEU A 71 14.79 -4.90 -11.04
N SER A 72 16.10 -4.78 -11.31
CA SER A 72 17.17 -4.94 -10.32
C SER A 72 17.55 -3.63 -9.60
N SER A 73 17.04 -2.49 -10.05
CA SER A 73 17.30 -1.17 -9.46
C SER A 73 16.46 -0.92 -8.21
N PRO A 74 16.95 -0.10 -7.24
CA PRO A 74 16.13 0.40 -6.14
C PRO A 74 14.86 1.17 -6.55
N ASP A 75 14.73 1.56 -7.82
CA ASP A 75 13.55 2.28 -8.32
C ASP A 75 12.27 1.43 -8.30
N ILE A 76 12.36 0.10 -8.52
CA ILE A 76 11.16 -0.75 -8.53
C ILE A 76 10.49 -0.87 -7.14
N ILE A 77 11.21 -0.50 -6.08
CA ILE A 77 10.76 -0.61 -4.70
C ILE A 77 9.57 0.32 -4.43
N CYS A 78 9.77 1.62 -4.64
CA CYS A 78 8.78 2.67 -4.34
C CYS A 78 8.72 3.75 -5.42
N HIS A 79 9.13 3.43 -6.66
CA HIS A 79 9.27 4.30 -7.82
C HIS A 79 10.63 5.02 -7.93
N LEU A 80 10.84 5.63 -9.10
CA LEU A 80 12.04 6.37 -9.50
C LEU A 80 12.53 7.33 -8.41
N ASN A 81 13.77 7.17 -7.95
CA ASN A 81 14.42 8.04 -6.96
C ASN A 81 13.58 8.25 -5.68
N ALA A 82 12.72 7.31 -5.32
CA ALA A 82 11.78 7.52 -4.23
C ALA A 82 12.47 7.67 -2.87
N THR A 83 11.98 8.62 -2.07
CA THR A 83 12.35 8.82 -0.67
C THR A 83 11.15 8.60 0.24
N ASN A 84 11.43 8.30 1.50
CA ASN A 84 10.45 7.97 2.51
C ASN A 84 9.35 9.04 2.63
N GLY A 85 8.13 8.60 2.86
CA GLY A 85 7.06 9.50 3.33
C GLY A 85 7.45 10.13 4.65
N HIS A 86 7.04 11.39 4.86
CA HIS A 86 7.41 12.19 6.03
C HIS A 86 6.50 11.89 7.23
N LEU A 87 5.28 11.46 6.94
CA LEU A 87 4.26 11.14 7.94
C LEU A 87 3.97 9.64 7.96
N THR A 88 3.26 9.19 8.98
CA THR A 88 2.72 7.83 9.08
C THR A 88 1.25 7.90 9.49
N ALA A 89 0.39 7.11 8.85
CA ALA A 89 -1.03 7.05 9.20
C ALA A 89 -1.37 5.81 10.02
N ASP A 90 -2.19 5.99 11.05
CA ASP A 90 -2.69 4.91 11.87
C ASP A 90 -3.81 4.13 11.16
N VAL A 91 -3.67 2.80 11.07
CA VAL A 91 -4.68 1.91 10.51
C VAL A 91 -4.92 0.73 11.45
N THR A 92 -6.18 0.36 11.65
CA THR A 92 -6.48 -0.84 12.44
C THR A 92 -6.34 -2.09 11.57
N ALA A 93 -5.68 -3.13 12.06
CA ALA A 93 -5.60 -4.42 11.37
C ALA A 93 -7.02 -4.93 11.06
N GLY A 94 -7.24 -5.36 9.82
CA GLY A 94 -8.56 -5.78 9.32
C GLY A 94 -9.40 -4.64 8.72
N ALA A 95 -8.98 -3.38 8.87
CA ALA A 95 -9.66 -2.27 8.23
C ALA A 95 -9.34 -2.21 6.73
N THR A 96 -10.25 -1.61 5.97
CA THR A 96 -10.05 -1.26 4.57
C THR A 96 -9.61 0.20 4.47
N ILE A 97 -8.60 0.45 3.65
CA ILE A 97 -8.22 1.80 3.22
C ILE A 97 -8.51 1.95 1.74
N THR A 98 -8.66 3.18 1.26
CA THR A 98 -8.86 3.46 -0.17
C THR A 98 -7.71 4.32 -0.68
N VAL A 99 -7.13 3.94 -1.81
CA VAL A 99 -6.19 4.78 -2.56
C VAL A 99 -6.89 5.32 -3.80
N ARG A 100 -6.74 6.61 -4.08
CA ARG A 100 -7.32 7.25 -5.27
C ARG A 100 -6.22 7.77 -6.18
N TRP A 101 -6.24 7.30 -7.42
CA TRP A 101 -5.33 7.75 -8.47
C TRP A 101 -5.77 9.09 -9.05
N SER A 102 -4.80 9.89 -9.50
CA SER A 102 -5.05 11.17 -10.15
C SER A 102 -5.79 11.01 -11.48
N ASP A 103 -5.44 9.97 -12.23
CA ASP A 103 -5.97 9.59 -13.53
C ASP A 103 -5.48 8.17 -13.85
N TRP A 104 -6.14 7.48 -14.78
CA TRP A 104 -5.61 6.23 -15.35
C TRP A 104 -6.14 6.01 -16.78
N PRO A 105 -5.27 5.85 -17.79
CA PRO A 105 -5.71 5.70 -19.17
C PRO A 105 -6.51 4.43 -19.40
N GLU A 106 -7.48 4.53 -20.30
CA GLU A 106 -8.31 3.39 -20.67
C GLU A 106 -7.50 2.22 -21.24
N ALA A 107 -6.47 2.53 -22.05
CA ALA A 107 -5.67 1.55 -22.75
C ALA A 107 -4.64 0.83 -21.87
N HIS A 108 -4.39 1.27 -20.64
CA HIS A 108 -3.33 0.72 -19.78
C HIS A 108 -3.83 -0.46 -18.96
N TRP A 109 -4.36 -1.47 -19.64
CA TRP A 109 -4.92 -2.66 -18.99
C TRP A 109 -3.86 -3.44 -18.24
N GLY A 110 -4.22 -3.92 -17.05
CA GLY A 110 -3.39 -4.85 -16.31
C GLY A 110 -3.78 -5.03 -14.85
N PRO A 111 -2.99 -5.82 -14.11
CA PRO A 111 -3.29 -6.16 -12.74
C PRO A 111 -3.03 -4.98 -11.80
N VAL A 112 -3.66 -5.06 -10.63
CA VAL A 112 -3.40 -4.22 -9.46
C VAL A 112 -2.97 -5.13 -8.32
N LEU A 113 -1.85 -4.80 -7.66
CA LEU A 113 -1.23 -5.62 -6.63
C LEU A 113 -0.89 -4.79 -5.40
N ASP A 114 -1.03 -5.39 -4.23
CA ASP A 114 -0.77 -4.74 -2.96
C ASP A 114 0.19 -5.58 -2.10
N TYR A 115 1.19 -4.92 -1.54
CA TYR A 115 2.23 -5.54 -0.73
C TYR A 115 2.48 -4.75 0.54
N MET A 116 2.95 -5.41 1.59
CA MET A 116 3.41 -4.73 2.79
C MET A 116 4.82 -5.19 3.17
N ALA A 117 5.61 -4.30 3.75
CA ALA A 117 6.92 -4.60 4.33
C ALA A 117 7.03 -3.94 5.70
N ARG A 118 7.48 -4.68 6.72
CA ARG A 118 7.65 -4.14 8.08
C ARG A 118 8.87 -3.21 8.11
N CYS A 119 8.71 -2.05 8.73
CA CYS A 119 9.81 -1.12 8.96
C CYS A 119 10.59 -1.52 10.23
N PRO A 120 11.93 -1.40 10.22
CA PRO A 120 12.72 -1.57 11.43
C PRO A 120 12.40 -0.46 12.43
N ASN A 121 12.59 -0.75 13.72
CA ASN A 121 12.38 0.22 14.82
C ASN A 121 10.99 0.86 14.88
N ASP A 122 9.99 0.25 14.21
CA ASP A 122 8.64 0.80 14.06
C ASP A 122 8.63 2.24 13.48
N ASP A 123 9.56 2.55 12.57
CA ASP A 123 9.61 3.85 11.89
C ASP A 123 9.87 3.67 10.37
N CYS A 124 8.92 4.12 9.56
CA CYS A 124 9.05 4.11 8.10
C CYS A 124 9.56 5.44 7.52
N THR A 125 9.70 6.49 8.33
CA THR A 125 10.17 7.81 7.86
C THR A 125 11.67 7.83 7.61
N ALA A 126 12.41 6.89 8.19
CA ALA A 126 13.86 6.75 8.05
C ALA A 126 14.34 5.36 7.57
N VAL A 127 13.44 4.49 7.08
CA VAL A 127 13.82 3.14 6.64
C VAL A 127 14.66 3.14 5.36
N ASP A 128 15.73 2.35 5.33
CA ASP A 128 16.43 2.00 4.09
C ASP A 128 15.53 1.10 3.22
N LYS A 129 14.99 1.67 2.15
CA LYS A 129 14.07 0.98 1.24
C LYS A 129 14.64 -0.31 0.66
N THR A 130 15.95 -0.42 0.49
CA THR A 130 16.61 -1.61 -0.07
C THR A 130 16.59 -2.82 0.88
N LYS A 131 16.28 -2.59 2.17
CA LYS A 131 16.14 -3.64 3.18
C LYS A 131 14.71 -4.12 3.35
N LEU A 132 13.73 -3.39 2.82
CA LEU A 132 12.32 -3.78 2.90
C LEU A 132 12.10 -5.15 2.25
N LYS A 133 11.37 -6.02 2.95
CA LYS A 133 10.98 -7.35 2.48
C LYS A 133 9.46 -7.38 2.34
N PHE A 134 9.01 -7.21 1.10
CA PHE A 134 7.60 -7.16 0.76
C PHE A 134 6.99 -8.56 0.77
N PHE A 135 5.84 -8.68 1.42
CA PHE A 135 4.92 -9.80 1.27
C PHE A 135 3.64 -9.28 0.61
N LYS A 136 3.07 -10.07 -0.30
CA LYS A 136 1.82 -9.72 -0.98
C LYS A 136 0.65 -9.85 0.00
N ILE A 137 -0.27 -8.88 -0.04
CA ILE A 137 -1.52 -8.91 0.75
C ILE A 137 -2.76 -9.06 -0.14
N ASP A 138 -2.71 -8.59 -1.39
CA ASP A 138 -3.80 -8.72 -2.35
C ASP A 138 -3.26 -8.70 -3.79
N GLU A 139 -4.02 -9.28 -4.72
CA GLU A 139 -3.83 -9.15 -6.16
C GLU A 139 -5.15 -9.31 -6.91
N MET A 140 -5.34 -8.49 -7.93
CA MET A 140 -6.40 -8.67 -8.91
C MET A 140 -5.82 -8.56 -10.31
N GLY A 141 -6.10 -9.57 -11.15
CA GLY A 141 -5.64 -9.64 -12.52
C GLY A 141 -6.74 -9.38 -13.54
N GLN A 142 -6.74 -10.18 -14.61
CA GLN A 142 -7.80 -10.17 -15.60
C GLN A 142 -9.06 -10.83 -15.06
N LEU A 143 -10.19 -10.11 -15.08
CA LEU A 143 -11.49 -10.57 -14.61
C LEU A 143 -12.30 -11.23 -15.73
N THR A 144 -12.23 -10.68 -16.94
CA THR A 144 -12.85 -11.29 -18.13
C THR A 144 -11.89 -11.24 -19.31
N ARG A 145 -11.98 -12.23 -20.19
CA ARG A 145 -11.19 -12.26 -21.43
C ARG A 145 -11.82 -11.38 -22.50
N GLY A 146 -11.00 -10.91 -23.42
CA GLY A 146 -11.47 -10.30 -24.66
C GLY A 146 -12.33 -11.29 -25.45
N THR A 147 -13.38 -10.79 -26.10
CA THR A 147 -14.34 -11.63 -26.83
C THR A 147 -13.83 -12.06 -28.20
N VAL A 148 -12.79 -11.40 -28.72
CA VAL A 148 -12.15 -11.69 -30.02
C VAL A 148 -10.63 -11.46 -29.91
N PRO A 149 -9.80 -12.07 -30.78
CA PRO A 149 -8.37 -11.81 -30.82
C PRO A 149 -8.04 -10.31 -30.91
N GLY A 150 -7.08 -9.85 -30.11
CA GLY A 150 -6.65 -8.44 -30.07
C GLY A 150 -7.57 -7.50 -29.29
N LYS A 151 -8.75 -7.95 -28.82
CA LYS A 151 -9.60 -7.13 -27.94
C LYS A 151 -9.15 -7.31 -26.48
N PRO A 152 -8.91 -6.21 -25.74
CA PRO A 152 -8.62 -6.29 -24.31
C PRO A 152 -9.82 -6.85 -23.56
N GLY A 153 -9.56 -7.61 -22.50
CA GLY A 153 -10.57 -8.03 -21.54
C GLY A 153 -10.86 -6.96 -20.49
N TYR A 154 -11.63 -7.32 -19.46
CA TYR A 154 -11.79 -6.48 -18.27
C TYR A 154 -10.76 -6.87 -17.23
N TRP A 155 -9.98 -5.90 -16.75
CA TRP A 155 -8.87 -6.05 -15.81
C TRP A 155 -9.11 -5.28 -14.52
N ALA A 156 -8.29 -5.55 -13.51
CA ALA A 156 -8.33 -4.85 -12.23
C ALA A 156 -8.31 -3.32 -12.36
N ASN A 157 -7.46 -2.76 -13.23
CA ASN A 157 -7.41 -1.32 -13.44
C ASN A 157 -8.68 -0.76 -14.14
N ASN A 158 -9.47 -1.59 -14.84
CA ASN A 158 -10.80 -1.17 -15.31
C ASN A 158 -11.73 -0.94 -14.13
N LYS A 159 -11.75 -1.88 -13.18
CA LYS A 159 -12.52 -1.72 -11.93
C LYS A 159 -12.08 -0.46 -11.17
N LEU A 160 -10.78 -0.22 -11.08
CA LEU A 160 -10.24 1.01 -10.47
C LEU A 160 -10.82 2.27 -11.12
N ARG A 161 -10.82 2.35 -12.46
CA ARG A 161 -11.36 3.49 -13.18
C ARG A 161 -12.87 3.63 -13.01
N ASP A 162 -13.60 2.52 -13.06
CA ASP A 162 -15.06 2.50 -12.93
C ASP A 162 -15.50 2.92 -11.51
N GLU A 163 -14.61 2.82 -10.51
CA GLU A 163 -14.79 3.29 -9.13
C GLU A 163 -14.11 4.66 -8.90
N ASP A 164 -14.25 5.60 -9.84
CA ASP A 164 -13.69 6.96 -9.76
C ASP A 164 -12.18 6.99 -9.42
N PHE A 165 -11.42 6.13 -10.12
CA PHE A 165 -9.98 5.94 -9.94
C PHE A 165 -9.57 5.43 -8.54
N SER A 166 -10.49 4.78 -7.82
CA SER A 166 -10.27 4.33 -6.45
C SER A 166 -10.01 2.82 -6.35
N TRP A 167 -9.20 2.43 -5.38
CA TRP A 167 -8.91 1.04 -5.07
C TRP A 167 -8.95 0.79 -3.56
N ASN A 168 -9.75 -0.20 -3.16
CA ASN A 168 -9.90 -0.59 -1.76
C ASN A 168 -8.91 -1.69 -1.39
N ILE A 169 -8.13 -1.45 -0.34
CA ILE A 169 -7.08 -2.35 0.15
C ILE A 169 -7.45 -2.78 1.57
N THR A 170 -7.62 -4.08 1.79
CA THR A 170 -7.92 -4.61 3.14
C THR A 170 -6.64 -5.02 3.85
N ILE A 171 -6.35 -4.36 4.98
CA ILE A 171 -5.17 -4.68 5.79
C ILE A 171 -5.38 -6.04 6.48
N PRO A 172 -4.42 -6.97 6.44
CA PRO A 172 -4.59 -8.28 7.06
C PRO A 172 -4.92 -8.20 8.56
N ALA A 173 -6.02 -8.82 8.98
CA ALA A 173 -6.51 -8.76 10.36
C ALA A 173 -5.57 -9.38 11.41
N LYS A 174 -4.66 -10.26 10.99
CA LYS A 174 -3.67 -10.93 11.85
C LYS A 174 -2.29 -10.29 11.80
N LEU A 175 -2.15 -9.13 11.15
CA LEU A 175 -0.88 -8.44 11.05
C LEU A 175 -0.46 -7.95 12.44
N ALA A 176 0.82 -8.14 12.77
CA ALA A 176 1.36 -7.65 14.04
C ALA A 176 1.33 -6.11 14.08
N PRO A 177 1.09 -5.49 15.25
CA PRO A 177 1.27 -4.05 15.39
C PRO A 177 2.68 -3.58 15.00
N GLY A 178 2.76 -2.35 14.51
CA GLY A 178 4.02 -1.68 14.16
C GLY A 178 3.92 -0.93 12.84
N SER A 179 5.04 -0.37 12.40
CA SER A 179 5.11 0.43 11.18
C SER A 179 5.39 -0.45 9.96
N TYR A 180 4.67 -0.17 8.87
CA TYR A 180 4.77 -0.89 7.60
C TYR A 180 4.77 0.10 6.43
N VAL A 181 5.56 -0.19 5.40
CA VAL A 181 5.36 0.37 4.07
C VAL A 181 4.33 -0.50 3.36
N LEU A 182 3.20 0.10 2.97
CA LEU A 182 2.29 -0.46 1.96
C LEU A 182 2.79 -0.02 0.59
N ARG A 183 2.97 -0.97 -0.32
CA ARG A 183 3.31 -0.75 -1.74
C ARG A 183 2.11 -1.18 -2.58
N HIS A 184 1.41 -0.21 -3.15
CA HIS A 184 0.33 -0.38 -4.11
C HIS A 184 0.88 -0.23 -5.52
N GLU A 185 0.53 -1.11 -6.46
CA GLU A 185 1.08 -1.11 -7.80
C GLU A 185 0.05 -1.46 -8.86
N ILE A 186 0.01 -0.65 -9.92
CA ILE A 186 -0.62 -1.05 -11.19
C ILE A 186 0.50 -1.46 -12.16
N ILE A 187 0.29 -2.54 -12.90
CA ILE A 187 1.19 -2.97 -13.97
C ILE A 187 0.45 -2.81 -15.29
N ALA A 188 0.92 -1.95 -16.19
CA ALA A 188 0.30 -1.77 -17.50
C ALA A 188 0.90 -2.73 -18.54
N LEU A 189 0.04 -3.50 -19.20
CA LEU A 189 0.37 -4.58 -20.13
C LEU A 189 -0.03 -4.27 -21.58
N HIS A 190 -0.37 -3.03 -21.90
CA HIS A 190 -0.88 -2.63 -23.22
C HIS A 190 0.09 -2.93 -24.37
N ALA A 191 1.39 -3.01 -24.09
CA ALA A 191 2.44 -3.38 -25.03
C ALA A 191 2.73 -4.90 -25.05
N GLY A 192 1.76 -5.73 -24.68
CA GLY A 192 1.81 -7.20 -24.83
C GLY A 192 2.54 -7.95 -23.71
N GLY A 193 2.96 -7.27 -22.63
CA GLY A 193 3.53 -7.92 -21.45
C GLY A 193 4.94 -8.50 -21.62
N ALA A 194 5.68 -8.08 -22.65
CA ALA A 194 7.05 -8.53 -22.88
C ALA A 194 8.04 -7.83 -21.93
N GLU A 195 9.23 -8.43 -21.78
CA GLU A 195 10.36 -7.78 -21.11
C GLU A 195 10.68 -6.46 -21.81
N GLY A 196 10.92 -5.41 -21.02
CA GLY A 196 11.22 -4.08 -21.54
C GLY A 196 10.05 -3.34 -22.17
N THR A 197 8.82 -3.90 -22.16
CA THR A 197 7.62 -3.20 -22.64
C THR A 197 6.56 -3.03 -21.56
N THR A 198 6.56 -3.87 -20.53
CA THR A 198 5.68 -3.74 -19.37
C THR A 198 6.08 -2.54 -18.50
N GLN A 199 5.09 -1.78 -18.04
CA GLN A 199 5.26 -0.55 -17.27
C GLN A 199 4.74 -0.74 -15.84
N MET A 200 5.61 -0.49 -14.85
CA MET A 200 5.34 -0.69 -13.42
C MET A 200 5.12 0.65 -12.72
N TYR A 201 4.04 0.78 -11.94
CA TYR A 201 3.66 2.01 -11.23
C TYR A 201 3.56 1.78 -9.72
N PRO A 202 4.68 1.46 -9.03
CA PRO A 202 4.66 1.29 -7.59
C PRO A 202 4.46 2.62 -6.86
N GLN A 203 3.60 2.66 -5.86
CA GLN A 203 3.33 3.79 -4.99
C GLN A 203 3.42 3.32 -3.52
N CYS A 204 4.24 3.96 -2.71
CA CYS A 204 4.51 3.55 -1.33
C CYS A 204 3.85 4.49 -0.31
N ILE A 205 3.36 3.92 0.79
CA ILE A 205 2.58 4.60 1.82
C ILE A 205 3.04 4.09 3.20
N ASN A 206 3.32 5.01 4.13
CA ASN A 206 3.67 4.70 5.51
C ASN A 206 2.43 4.51 6.38
N LEU A 207 2.29 3.32 6.97
CA LEU A 207 1.18 2.98 7.86
C LEU A 207 1.70 2.48 9.21
N PHE A 208 1.04 2.86 10.30
CA PHE A 208 1.20 2.26 11.61
C PHE A 208 -0.01 1.36 11.90
N ILE A 209 0.24 0.06 12.02
CA ILE A 209 -0.81 -0.93 12.22
C ILE A 209 -1.11 -1.07 13.70
N LYS A 210 -2.38 -0.85 14.06
CA LYS A 210 -2.94 -1.02 15.40
C LYS A 210 -3.72 -2.32 15.50
N VAL A 211 -3.75 -2.92 16.67
CA VAL A 211 -4.69 -4.01 17.00
C VAL A 211 -6.03 -3.43 17.45
N MET A 212 -7.12 -4.09 17.07
CA MET A 212 -8.46 -3.82 17.61
C MET A 212 -8.43 -3.86 19.15
N ALA A 213 -8.98 -2.85 19.82
CA ALA A 213 -8.96 -2.72 21.28
C ALA A 213 -9.46 -3.98 22.01
N LEU A 214 -10.47 -4.66 21.47
CA LEU A 214 -11.00 -5.91 22.03
C LEU A 214 -9.99 -7.07 22.00
N HIS A 215 -9.18 -7.16 20.93
CA HIS A 215 -8.10 -8.16 20.85
C HIS A 215 -6.96 -7.83 21.80
N SER A 216 -6.69 -6.55 22.05
CA SER A 216 -5.71 -6.12 23.06
C SER A 216 -6.15 -6.50 24.48
N LEU A 217 -7.42 -6.26 24.82
CA LEU A 217 -8.02 -6.69 26.08
C LEU A 217 -8.00 -8.22 26.24
N MET A 218 -8.39 -8.97 25.21
CA MET A 218 -8.34 -10.43 25.24
C MET A 218 -6.92 -10.99 25.33
N ALA A 219 -5.94 -10.39 24.64
CA ALA A 219 -4.54 -10.76 24.74
C ALA A 219 -3.99 -10.48 26.14
N CYS A 220 -4.32 -9.32 26.72
CA CYS A 220 -4.00 -8.97 28.10
C CYS A 220 -4.61 -9.97 29.10
N LEU A 221 -5.90 -10.27 28.97
CA LEU A 221 -6.61 -11.25 29.80
C LEU A 221 -6.02 -12.66 29.66
N ARG A 222 -5.68 -13.11 28.44
CA ARG A 222 -4.97 -14.39 28.23
C ARG A 222 -3.61 -14.41 28.92
N ARG A 223 -2.85 -13.33 28.85
CA ARG A 223 -1.53 -13.23 29.50
C ARG A 223 -1.66 -13.26 31.02
N ILE A 224 -2.65 -12.57 31.58
CA ILE A 224 -3.00 -12.60 33.00
C ILE A 224 -3.43 -14.02 33.42
N TYR A 225 -4.30 -14.68 32.65
CA TYR A 225 -4.76 -16.03 32.93
C TYR A 225 -3.61 -17.06 32.93
N ILE A 226 -2.70 -16.98 31.96
CA ILE A 226 -1.49 -17.83 31.91
C ILE A 226 -0.60 -17.57 33.14
N LEU A 227 -0.36 -16.31 33.51
CA LEU A 227 0.43 -15.95 34.68
C LEU A 227 -0.21 -16.42 36.00
N LEU A 228 -1.54 -16.31 36.14
CA LEU A 228 -2.26 -16.88 37.27
C LEU A 228 -2.13 -18.40 37.32
N ARG A 229 -2.27 -19.08 36.18
CA ARG A 229 -2.16 -20.55 36.12
C ARG A 229 -0.77 -21.05 36.48
N ILE A 230 0.28 -20.35 36.04
CA ILE A 230 1.67 -20.64 36.43
C ILE A 230 1.87 -20.43 37.93
N ARG A 231 1.35 -19.33 38.50
CA ARG A 231 1.43 -19.09 39.95
C ARG A 231 0.72 -20.17 40.76
N VAL A 232 -0.48 -20.60 40.35
CA VAL A 232 -1.21 -21.70 41.02
C VAL A 232 -0.45 -23.02 40.91
N CYS A 233 0.10 -23.35 39.73
CA CYS A 233 0.96 -24.53 39.58
C CYS A 233 2.22 -24.46 40.48
N CYS A 234 2.93 -23.32 40.54
CA CYS A 234 4.08 -23.16 41.42
C CYS A 234 3.70 -23.31 42.90
N ILE A 235 2.58 -22.74 43.33
CA ILE A 235 2.09 -22.87 44.72
C ILE A 235 1.74 -24.32 45.04
N MET A 236 1.07 -25.04 44.13
CA MET A 236 0.81 -26.47 44.30
C MET A 236 2.09 -27.30 44.35
N PHE A 237 3.09 -26.98 43.52
CA PHE A 237 4.38 -27.68 43.51
C PHE A 237 5.17 -27.46 44.81
N LEU A 238 5.17 -26.22 45.33
CA LEU A 238 5.78 -25.87 46.62
C LEU A 238 5.04 -26.53 47.80
N TRP A 239 3.72 -26.67 47.71
CA TRP A 239 2.94 -27.38 48.74
C TRP A 239 3.23 -28.89 48.71
N MET A 240 3.29 -29.51 47.53
CA MET A 240 3.61 -30.93 47.38
C MET A 240 5.05 -31.26 47.80
N SER A 241 6.00 -30.35 47.58
CA SER A 241 7.40 -30.53 48.01
C SER A 241 7.61 -30.25 49.50
N GLY A 242 6.82 -29.37 50.12
CA GLY A 242 6.84 -29.13 51.57
C GLY A 242 6.21 -30.26 52.40
N VAL A 243 5.20 -30.97 51.86
CA VAL A 243 4.58 -32.12 52.53
C VAL A 243 5.55 -33.32 52.62
N MET A 244 6.48 -33.46 51.67
CA MET A 244 7.49 -34.53 51.66
C MET A 244 8.62 -34.39 52.70
N GLN A 245 8.76 -33.24 53.37
CA GLN A 245 9.79 -33.04 54.41
C GLN A 245 9.31 -33.25 55.86
N SER A 246 8.02 -33.51 56.11
CA SER A 246 7.48 -33.58 57.48
C SER A 246 7.29 -34.99 58.07
N THR A 247 7.64 -36.07 57.36
CA THR A 247 7.36 -37.46 57.80
C THR A 247 8.59 -38.30 58.19
N SER A 248 9.73 -37.71 58.53
CA SER A 248 10.91 -38.49 58.98
C SER A 248 11.48 -37.98 60.31
N SER A 249 10.70 -38.08 61.39
CA SER A 249 11.26 -38.29 62.73
C SER A 249 10.18 -38.78 63.68
N ARG A 250 10.16 -40.08 63.94
CA ARG A 250 9.88 -40.73 65.24
C ARG A 250 9.86 -42.25 65.08
N ASP A 251 10.30 -42.89 66.16
CA ASP A 251 10.34 -44.34 66.47
C ASP A 251 11.78 -44.89 66.42
N LEU A 252 12.60 -44.78 67.49
CA LEU A 252 12.61 -45.54 68.75
C LEU A 252 12.65 -47.08 68.57
N GLN A 253 13.85 -47.64 68.38
CA GLN A 253 14.52 -48.68 69.20
C GLN A 253 15.75 -49.23 68.47
#